data_AF-A0AAD2W9Z8-F1
#
_entry.id   AF-A0AAD2W9Z8-F1
#
_cell.length_a   1.000
_cell.length_b   1.000
_cell.length_c   1.000
_cell.angle_alpha   90.00
_cell.angle_beta   90.00
_cell.angle_gamma   90.00
#
_symmetry.space_group_name_H-M   'P 1'
#
loop_
_entity.id
_entity.type
_entity.pdbx_description
1 polymer ?
#
loop_
_entity_poly.entity_id
_entity_poly.type
_entity_poly.pdbx_seq_one_letter_code
_entity_poly.pdbx_strand_id
1 'polypeptide(L)'
;MDIHVINRDWKVEAPDLMGFVTARLPASTGAVPYIYADAYAADGLLEILEVRVARGERGILVMDCTRAQVQAVLEWSSCDDEGQLQDLVIFLVRRD
;
A
#
# COMPACT_ATOMS: atom_id res chain seq x y z
N MET A 1 -5.03 -11.11 -2.20
CA MET A 1 -4.54 -9.74 -2.01
C MET A 1 -5.70 -8.83 -1.61
N ASP A 2 -5.45 -7.89 -0.71
CA ASP A 2 -6.41 -6.88 -0.28
C ASP A 2 -5.81 -5.47 -0.43
N ILE A 3 -6.54 -4.55 -1.05
CA ILE A 3 -6.09 -3.15 -1.25
C ILE A 3 -7.09 -2.21 -0.61
N HIS A 4 -6.60 -1.39 0.31
CA HIS A 4 -7.37 -0.36 0.99
C HIS A 4 -6.96 1.03 0.50
N VAL A 5 -7.89 1.74 -0.15
CA VAL A 5 -7.67 3.15 -0.54
C VAL A 5 -8.27 4.07 0.53
N ILE A 6 -7.44 4.95 1.09
CA ILE A 6 -7.79 5.87 2.18
C ILE A 6 -7.65 7.31 1.68
N ASN A 7 -8.68 8.15 1.82
CA ASN A 7 -8.57 9.58 1.45
C ASN A 7 -7.83 10.38 2.52
N ARG A 8 -7.07 11.41 2.11
CA ARG A 8 -6.33 12.31 3.04
C ARG A 8 -7.21 13.17 3.94
N ASP A 9 -8.52 13.23 3.72
CA ASP A 9 -9.50 13.96 4.53
C ASP A 9 -9.63 13.42 5.98
N TRP A 10 -8.76 12.52 6.42
CA TRP A 10 -8.60 12.06 7.82
C TRP A 10 -8.15 13.17 8.80
N LYS A 11 -8.30 14.44 8.42
CA LYS A 11 -7.93 15.61 9.22
C LYS A 11 -8.94 15.89 10.35
N VAL A 12 -9.52 14.89 10.98
CA VAL A 12 -10.23 15.02 12.26
C VAL A 12 -10.07 13.70 13.03
N GLU A 13 -9.23 13.75 14.07
CA GLU A 13 -9.11 12.76 15.16
C GLU A 13 -8.51 11.38 14.84
N ALA A 14 -7.18 11.30 14.81
CA ALA A 14 -6.49 10.01 14.93
C ALA A 14 -5.18 10.15 15.73
N PRO A 15 -5.14 9.68 16.99
CA PRO A 15 -4.42 8.44 17.22
C PRO A 15 -5.24 7.37 16.46
N ASP A 16 -4.83 6.77 15.35
CA ASP A 16 -3.58 6.10 15.11
C ASP A 16 -3.74 5.46 13.70
N LEU A 17 -3.42 6.18 12.60
CA LEU A 17 -3.43 5.57 11.24
C LEU A 17 -2.63 4.27 11.23
N MET A 18 -1.52 4.27 11.97
CA MET A 18 -0.69 3.09 12.18
C MET A 18 -1.46 1.99 12.91
N GLY A 19 -2.32 2.31 13.85
CA GLY A 19 -3.19 1.38 14.58
C GLY A 19 -4.30 0.83 13.71
N PHE A 20 -4.91 1.64 12.85
CA PHE A 20 -5.86 1.16 11.83
C PHE A 20 -5.21 0.17 10.87
N VAL A 21 -3.98 0.48 10.41
CA VAL A 21 -3.17 -0.37 9.55
C VAL A 21 -2.76 -1.64 10.29
N THR A 22 -2.20 -1.51 11.50
CA THR A 22 -1.71 -2.64 12.32
C THR A 22 -2.84 -3.58 12.70
N ALA A 23 -4.04 -3.07 13.02
CA ALA A 23 -5.21 -3.91 13.34
C ALA A 23 -5.72 -4.73 12.15
N ARG A 24 -5.41 -4.32 10.91
CA ARG A 24 -5.80 -5.01 9.68
C ARG A 24 -4.70 -5.89 9.10
N LEU A 25 -3.49 -5.81 9.62
CA LEU A 25 -2.39 -6.66 9.19
C LEU A 25 -2.42 -8.01 9.93
N PRO A 26 -2.03 -9.10 9.26
CA PRO A 26 -1.88 -10.38 9.94
C PRO A 26 -0.81 -10.25 11.03
N ALA A 27 -1.03 -10.92 12.17
CA ALA A 27 -0.17 -10.85 13.37
C ALA A 27 1.30 -11.25 13.12
N SER A 28 1.58 -11.89 11.98
CA SER A 28 2.91 -12.29 11.52
C SER A 28 3.68 -11.16 10.82
N THR A 29 3.03 -10.03 10.55
CA THR A 29 3.64 -8.89 9.89
C THR A 29 4.43 -8.09 10.92
N GLY A 30 5.75 -8.01 10.75
CA GLY A 30 6.61 -7.17 11.61
C GLY A 30 6.35 -5.67 11.41
N ALA A 31 7.41 -4.86 11.43
CA ALA A 31 7.28 -3.44 11.11
C ALA A 31 6.77 -3.26 9.68
N VAL A 32 5.67 -2.52 9.53
CA VAL A 32 5.05 -2.25 8.23
C VAL A 32 5.92 -1.26 7.46
N PRO A 33 6.51 -1.63 6.31
CA PRO A 33 7.23 -0.69 5.47
C PRO A 33 6.32 0.47 5.02
N TYR A 34 6.81 1.70 5.22
CA TYR A 34 6.21 2.93 4.72
C TYR A 34 6.91 3.39 3.44
N ILE A 35 6.12 3.68 2.41
CA ILE A 35 6.58 4.22 1.13
C ILE A 35 5.88 5.56 0.90
N TYR A 36 6.63 6.62 0.60
CA TYR A 36 6.04 7.89 0.17
C TYR A 36 5.95 7.90 -1.36
N ALA A 37 4.74 7.82 -1.90
CA ALA A 37 4.50 7.76 -3.35
C ALA A 37 4.94 9.03 -4.07
N ASP A 38 4.95 10.20 -3.42
CA ASP A 38 5.39 11.47 -4.03
C ASP A 38 6.86 11.46 -4.50
N ALA A 39 7.67 10.53 -3.98
CA ALA A 39 9.05 10.34 -4.44
C ALA A 39 9.16 9.55 -5.75
N TYR A 40 8.07 9.00 -6.27
CA TYR A 40 8.05 8.10 -7.42
C TYR A 40 7.03 8.54 -8.47
N ALA A 41 7.32 8.30 -9.75
CA ALA A 41 6.28 8.25 -10.76
C ALA A 41 5.41 6.99 -10.57
N ALA A 42 4.31 6.86 -11.31
CA ALA A 42 3.44 5.68 -11.21
C ALA A 42 4.20 4.36 -11.46
N ASP A 43 5.00 4.29 -12.53
CA ASP A 43 5.79 3.10 -12.86
C ASP A 43 6.84 2.80 -11.78
N GLY A 44 7.56 3.83 -11.31
CA GLY A 44 8.55 3.67 -10.24
C GLY A 44 7.94 3.23 -8.90
N LEU A 45 6.67 3.57 -8.64
CA LEU A 45 5.95 3.08 -7.48
C LEU A 45 5.66 1.58 -7.59
N LEU A 46 5.31 1.09 -8.78
CA LEU A 46 5.10 -0.35 -9.01
C LEU A 46 6.41 -1.13 -8.84
N GLU A 47 7.51 -0.64 -9.42
CA GLU A 47 8.82 -1.28 -9.29
C GLU A 47 9.25 -1.43 -7.82
N ILE A 48 9.06 -0.41 -6.98
CA ILE A 48 9.42 -0.51 -5.56
C ILE A 48 8.48 -1.45 -4.80
N LEU A 49 7.19 -1.52 -5.16
CA LEU A 49 6.24 -2.46 -4.57
C LEU A 49 6.63 -3.91 -4.90
N GLU A 50 6.99 -4.20 -6.14
CA GLU A 50 7.47 -5.52 -6.56
C GLU A 50 8.70 -5.95 -5.77
N VAL A 51 9.68 -5.05 -5.58
CA VAL A 51 10.87 -5.34 -4.76
C VAL A 51 10.49 -5.65 -3.31
N ARG A 52 9.50 -4.96 -2.73
CA ARG A 52 9.02 -5.23 -1.36
C ARG A 52 8.32 -6.59 -1.27
N VAL A 53 7.44 -6.88 -2.21
CA VAL A 53 6.73 -8.16 -2.28
C VAL A 53 7.71 -9.32 -2.47
N ALA A 54 8.70 -9.16 -3.35
CA ALA A 54 9.76 -10.16 -3.59
C ALA A 54 10.64 -10.40 -2.35
N ARG A 55 10.76 -9.41 -1.45
CA ARG A 55 11.42 -9.57 -0.13
C ARG A 55 10.56 -10.27 0.91
N GLY A 56 9.31 -10.62 0.57
CA GLY A 56 8.35 -11.25 1.46
C GLY A 56 7.57 -10.27 2.33
N GLU A 57 7.63 -8.97 2.04
CA GLU A 57 6.80 -7.98 2.74
C GLU A 57 5.34 -8.12 2.29
N ARG A 58 4.45 -8.47 3.23
CA ARG A 58 3.04 -8.75 2.96
C ARG A 58 2.09 -7.66 3.46
N GLY A 59 2.58 -6.68 4.21
CA GLY A 59 1.85 -5.49 4.59
C GLY A 59 2.61 -4.25 4.18
N ILE A 60 2.06 -3.41 3.30
CA ILE A 60 2.74 -2.21 2.80
C ILE A 60 1.84 -1.00 2.96
N LEU A 61 2.37 0.07 3.55
CA LEU A 61 1.70 1.36 3.67
C LEU A 61 2.31 2.35 2.67
N VAL A 62 1.51 2.82 1.73
CA VAL A 62 1.90 3.83 0.74
C VAL A 62 1.19 5.14 1.06
N MET A 63 1.98 6.17 1.32
CA MET A 63 1.54 7.51 1.68
C MET A 63 1.55 8.43 0.47
N ASP A 64 0.65 9.41 0.47
CA ASP A 64 0.62 10.53 -0.49
C ASP A 64 0.43 10.12 -1.95
N CYS A 65 -0.36 9.07 -2.20
CA CYS A 65 -0.67 8.57 -3.53
C CYS A 65 -1.53 9.55 -4.34
N THR A 66 -1.08 9.90 -5.53
CA THR A 66 -1.93 10.56 -6.53
C THR A 66 -2.98 9.59 -7.08
N ARG A 67 -4.02 10.13 -7.73
CA ARG A 67 -5.04 9.29 -8.40
C ARG A 67 -4.42 8.35 -9.43
N ALA A 68 -3.44 8.82 -10.21
CA ALA A 68 -2.77 8.00 -11.22
C ALA A 68 -2.01 6.83 -10.59
N GLN A 69 -1.27 7.09 -9.50
CA GLN A 69 -0.58 6.04 -8.75
C GLN A 69 -1.54 5.01 -8.15
N VAL A 70 -2.67 5.46 -7.58
CA VAL A 70 -3.68 4.52 -7.06
C VAL A 70 -4.23 3.64 -8.17
N GLN A 71 -4.55 4.19 -9.34
CA GLN A 71 -5.04 3.40 -10.47
C GLN A 71 -3.99 2.39 -10.93
N ALA A 72 -2.74 2.82 -11.09
CA ALA A 72 -1.64 1.94 -11.50
C ALA A 72 -1.46 0.76 -10.54
N VAL A 73 -1.51 1.00 -9.22
CA VAL A 73 -1.42 -0.08 -8.22
C VAL A 73 -2.62 -1.02 -8.34
N LEU A 74 -3.85 -0.51 -8.49
CA LEU A 74 -5.03 -1.37 -8.66
C LEU A 74 -4.95 -2.24 -9.92
N GLU A 75 -4.48 -1.67 -11.03
CA GLU A 75 -4.30 -2.40 -12.30
C GLU A 75 -3.23 -3.49 -12.20
N TRP A 76 -2.04 -3.13 -11.68
CA TRP A 76 -0.96 -4.08 -11.41
C TRP A 76 -1.46 -5.27 -10.57
N SER A 77 -2.23 -4.94 -9.54
CA SER A 77 -2.78 -5.91 -8.61
C SER A 77 -3.77 -6.90 -9.24
N SER A 78 -4.44 -6.48 -10.32
CA SER A 78 -5.38 -7.32 -11.06
C SER A 78 -4.70 -8.29 -12.04
N CYS A 79 -3.40 -8.08 -12.33
CA CYS A 79 -2.60 -8.90 -13.23
C CYS A 79 -1.81 -10.01 -12.50
N ASP A 80 -2.13 -10.31 -11.24
CA ASP A 80 -1.45 -11.39 -10.49
C ASP A 80 -1.92 -12.79 -10.94
N ASP A 81 -1.43 -13.24 -12.09
CA ASP A 81 -1.73 -14.57 -12.64
C ASP A 81 -1.01 -15.72 -11.88
N GLU A 82 0.12 -15.41 -11.24
CA GLU A 82 1.00 -16.39 -10.58
C GLU A 82 0.74 -16.52 -9.07
N GLY A 83 -0.23 -15.77 -8.54
CA GLY A 83 -0.59 -15.79 -7.13
C GLY A 83 0.51 -15.25 -6.21
N GLN A 84 1.44 -14.46 -6.75
CA GLN A 84 2.56 -13.88 -6.01
C GLN A 84 2.08 -12.82 -5.03
N LEU A 85 0.91 -12.22 -5.24
CA LEU A 85 0.29 -11.24 -4.37
C LEU A 85 -0.68 -11.88 -3.35
N GLN A 86 -0.70 -13.21 -3.22
CA GLN A 86 -1.41 -13.88 -2.14
C GLN A 86 -0.97 -13.34 -0.78
N ASP A 87 -1.95 -13.12 0.09
CA ASP A 87 -1.79 -12.53 1.42
C ASP A 87 -1.16 -11.13 1.49
N LEU A 88 -0.98 -10.45 0.34
CA LEU A 88 -0.50 -9.07 0.29
C LEU A 88 -1.64 -8.11 0.65
N VAL A 89 -1.36 -7.21 1.60
CA VAL A 89 -2.23 -6.10 2.01
C VAL A 89 -1.52 -4.78 1.72
N ILE A 90 -2.11 -3.95 0.88
CA ILE A 90 -1.58 -2.61 0.57
C ILE A 90 -2.57 -1.54 1.02
N PHE A 91 -2.08 -0.59 1.81
CA PHE A 91 -2.81 0.61 2.20
C PHE A 91 -2.33 1.79 1.34
N LEU A 92 -3.21 2.36 0.52
CA LEU A 92 -2.94 3.50 -0.34
C LEU A 92 -3.60 4.75 0.24
N VAL A 93 -2.82 5.63 0.86
CA VAL A 93 -3.30 6.91 1.37
C VAL A 93 -3.19 7.95 0.27
N ARG A 94 -4.32 8.39 -0.26
CA ARG A 94 -4.39 9.39 -1.32
C ARG A 94 -3.92 10.75 -0.84
N ARG A 95 -3.14 11.45 -1.65
CA ARG A 95 -3.01 12.90 -1.58
C ARG A 95 -4.15 13.49 -2.41
N ASP A 96 -4.93 14.37 -1.80
CA ASP A 96 -6.07 15.03 -2.43
C ASP A 96 -5.69 15.71 -3.76
#